data_AF-A0A2S0JQ34-F1
#
_entry.id   AF-A0A2S0JQ34-F1
#
_cell.length_a   1.000
_cell.length_b   1.000
_cell.length_c   1.000
_cell.angle_alpha   90.00
_cell.angle_beta   90.00
_cell.angle_gamma   90.00
#
_symmetry.space_group_name_H-M   'P 1'
#
loop_
_entity.id
_entity.type
_entity.pdbx_description
1 polymer ?
#
loop_
_entity_poly.entity_id
_entity_poly.type
_entity_poly.pdbx_seq_one_letter_code
_entity_poly.pdbx_strand_id
1 'polypeptide(L)'
;MLSPSSIIFCSLILRRTLFTSEVIPKGNSHIHVLMTITDFLDHHHEVAIETGPAIRVSDDKHVHFVKGTTTLDDGHVHQLEFATLIQKPLV
;
A
#
# COMPACT_ATOMS: atom_id res chain seq x y z
N MET A 1 -19.40 -6.83 -18.49
CA MET A 1 -18.05 -6.71 -19.09
C MET A 1 -17.22 -5.91 -18.11
N LEU A 2 -16.50 -6.59 -17.21
CA LEU A 2 -15.71 -5.96 -16.14
C LEU A 2 -14.27 -5.84 -16.64
N SER A 3 -13.71 -4.63 -16.53
CA SER A 3 -12.32 -4.31 -16.89
C SER A 3 -11.33 -5.08 -15.99
N PRO A 4 -10.27 -5.71 -16.53
CA PRO A 4 -9.30 -6.45 -15.75
C PRO A 4 -8.28 -5.47 -15.16
N SER A 5 -8.56 -4.96 -13.98
CA SER A 5 -7.54 -4.37 -13.11
C SER A 5 -7.49 -5.18 -11.83
N SER A 6 -7.09 -6.43 -12.00
CA SER A 6 -6.50 -7.36 -11.03
C SER A 6 -6.64 -7.00 -9.56
N ILE A 7 -7.87 -7.08 -9.04
CA ILE A 7 -8.08 -7.55 -7.67
C ILE A 7 -7.83 -9.06 -7.74
N ILE A 8 -6.57 -9.46 -7.70
CA ILE A 8 -6.23 -10.85 -7.43
C ILE A 8 -6.69 -11.07 -5.98
N PHE A 9 -7.85 -11.70 -5.83
CA PHE A 9 -8.16 -12.47 -4.63
C PHE A 9 -7.02 -13.49 -4.50
N CYS A 10 -6.05 -13.19 -3.63
CA CYS A 10 -4.95 -14.09 -3.33
C CYS A 10 -5.48 -15.24 -2.44
N SER A 11 -6.22 -16.16 -3.07
CA SER A 11 -6.50 -17.48 -2.51
C SER A 11 -5.23 -18.33 -2.69
N LEU A 12 -4.23 -18.09 -1.84
CA LEU A 12 -3.16 -19.00 -1.36
C LEU A 12 -2.03 -18.15 -0.72
N ILE A 13 -2.26 -17.63 0.49
CA ILE A 13 -1.20 -16.99 1.27
C ILE A 13 -0.50 -18.07 2.11
N LEU A 14 0.53 -18.67 1.54
CA LEU A 14 1.62 -19.32 2.31
C LEU A 14 2.87 -18.43 2.40
N ARG A 15 2.77 -17.15 2.02
CA ARG A 15 3.87 -16.18 2.12
C ARG A 15 3.34 -14.83 2.63
N ARG A 16 3.52 -14.60 3.93
CA ARG A 16 3.26 -13.33 4.64
C ARG A 16 4.33 -12.29 4.25
N THR A 17 4.29 -11.81 3.02
CA THR A 17 5.27 -10.88 2.46
C THR A 17 4.70 -9.47 2.38
N LEU A 18 5.49 -8.46 2.74
CA LEU A 18 5.23 -7.06 2.41
C LEU A 18 5.05 -6.91 0.90
N PHE A 19 3.94 -6.30 0.48
CA PHE A 19 3.58 -6.13 -0.92
C PHE A 19 3.32 -4.66 -1.25
N THR A 20 3.79 -4.23 -2.42
CA THR A 20 3.37 -2.99 -3.06
C THR A 20 2.87 -3.32 -4.46
N SER A 21 1.72 -2.77 -4.84
CA SER A 21 1.18 -2.97 -6.18
C SER A 21 2.00 -2.25 -7.24
N GLU A 22 1.79 -2.65 -8.50
CA GLU A 22 2.11 -1.82 -9.66
C GLU A 22 1.34 -0.48 -9.62
N VAL A 23 1.72 0.42 -10.52
CA VAL A 23 1.11 1.73 -10.70
C VAL A 23 -0.38 1.58 -11.04
N ILE A 24 -1.25 2.24 -10.26
CA ILE A 24 -2.67 2.34 -10.55
C ILE A 24 -2.97 3.79 -10.97
N PRO A 25 -3.30 4.05 -12.25
CA PRO A 25 -3.65 5.40 -12.71
C PRO A 25 -4.86 5.97 -11.96
N LYS A 26 -4.77 7.22 -11.49
CA LYS A 26 -5.84 7.92 -10.77
C LYS A 26 -5.83 9.41 -11.12
N GLY A 27 -6.72 9.82 -12.02
CA GLY A 27 -6.77 11.19 -12.53
C GLY A 27 -5.51 11.55 -13.32
N ASN A 28 -4.88 12.68 -12.97
CA ASN A 28 -3.60 13.14 -13.55
C ASN A 28 -2.37 12.62 -12.79
N SER A 29 -2.54 11.62 -11.91
CA SER A 29 -1.52 11.03 -11.05
C SER A 29 -1.67 9.49 -11.07
N HIS A 30 -0.94 8.82 -10.19
CA HIS A 30 -1.15 7.42 -9.83
C HIS A 30 -1.12 7.23 -8.32
N ILE A 31 -1.52 6.03 -7.90
CA ILE A 31 -1.42 5.51 -6.53
C ILE A 31 -0.85 4.09 -6.55
N HIS A 32 -0.52 3.58 -5.37
CA HIS A 32 -0.20 2.18 -5.12
C HIS A 32 -1.09 1.62 -4.00
N VAL A 33 -1.24 0.30 -3.96
CA VAL A 33 -1.77 -0.44 -2.82
C VAL A 33 -0.62 -1.08 -2.07
N LEU A 34 -0.55 -0.86 -0.76
CA LEU A 34 0.43 -1.46 0.12
C LEU A 34 -0.25 -2.48 1.03
N MET A 35 0.37 -3.64 1.21
CA MET A 35 -0.06 -4.64 2.19
C MET A 35 1.10 -5.09 3.08
N THR A 36 0.90 -5.07 4.39
CA THR A 36 1.88 -5.55 5.37
C THR A 36 1.21 -6.11 6.62
N ILE A 37 2.00 -6.74 7.48
CA ILE A 37 1.62 -7.07 8.85
C ILE A 37 2.55 -6.33 9.82
N THR A 38 2.07 -6.00 11.02
CA THR A 38 2.86 -5.27 12.04
C THR A 38 3.79 -6.19 12.84
N ASP A 39 3.35 -7.41 13.14
CA ASP A 39 4.09 -8.41 13.91
C ASP A 39 3.71 -9.84 13.48
N PHE A 40 4.39 -10.86 14.00
CA PHE A 40 4.20 -12.27 13.67
C PHE A 40 3.72 -13.14 14.85
N LEU A 41 3.69 -12.63 16.09
CA LEU A 41 3.32 -13.40 17.28
C LEU A 41 2.19 -12.75 18.08
N ASP A 42 1.22 -13.57 18.51
CA ASP A 42 0.12 -13.30 19.46
C ASP A 42 -0.87 -12.21 19.04
N HIS A 43 -0.39 -10.99 18.81
CA HIS A 43 -1.18 -9.80 18.51
C HIS A 43 -0.61 -9.13 17.25
N HIS A 44 -1.24 -9.36 16.11
CA HIS A 44 -0.73 -8.89 14.82
C HIS A 44 -1.85 -8.21 14.06
N HIS A 45 -1.52 -7.05 13.49
CA HIS A 45 -2.45 -6.37 12.62
C HIS A 45 -2.04 -6.48 11.17
N GLU A 46 -3.03 -6.55 10.30
CA GLU A 46 -2.85 -6.41 8.87
C GLU A 46 -3.03 -4.95 8.46
N VAL A 47 -2.38 -4.59 7.36
CA VAL A 47 -2.50 -3.30 6.71
C VAL A 47 -2.81 -3.55 5.25
N ALA A 48 -3.86 -2.93 4.72
CA ALA A 48 -4.17 -2.87 3.30
C ALA A 48 -4.59 -1.42 2.99
N ILE A 49 -3.75 -0.68 2.28
CA ILE A 49 -3.86 0.77 2.21
C ILE A 49 -3.51 1.33 0.83
N GLU A 50 -4.29 2.29 0.35
CA GLU A 50 -3.95 3.09 -0.82
C GLU A 50 -3.02 4.23 -0.43
N THR A 51 -2.02 4.48 -1.24
CA THR A 51 -1.23 5.72 -1.13
C THR A 51 -2.04 6.93 -1.63
N GLY A 52 -1.64 8.12 -1.20
CA GLY A 52 -2.05 9.38 -1.82
C GLY A 52 -1.48 9.56 -3.24
N PRO A 53 -1.86 10.64 -3.95
CA PRO A 53 -1.28 10.98 -5.25
C PRO A 53 0.22 11.28 -5.14
N ALA A 54 0.91 11.23 -6.27
CA ALA A 54 2.33 11.53 -6.36
C ALA A 54 2.61 12.99 -5.99
N ILE A 55 3.52 13.20 -5.04
CA ILE A 55 3.98 14.52 -4.59
C ILE A 55 5.43 14.69 -5.06
N ARG A 56 5.66 15.62 -5.99
CA ARG A 56 7.02 15.88 -6.51
C ARG A 56 7.92 16.44 -5.41
N VAL A 57 9.14 15.90 -5.33
CA VAL A 57 10.20 16.38 -4.41
C VAL A 57 11.44 16.88 -5.15
N SER A 58 11.68 16.40 -6.37
CA SER A 58 12.67 16.94 -7.33
C SER A 58 12.27 16.56 -8.75
N ASP A 59 13.07 16.95 -9.75
CA ASP A 59 12.77 16.74 -11.18
C ASP A 59 12.23 15.33 -11.51
N ASP A 60 12.95 14.30 -11.08
CA ASP A 60 12.66 12.89 -11.38
C ASP A 60 12.20 12.08 -10.16
N LYS A 61 11.90 12.74 -9.04
CA LYS A 61 11.51 12.07 -7.79
C LYS A 61 10.17 12.57 -7.27
N HIS A 62 9.37 11.62 -6.83
CA HIS A 62 8.16 11.88 -6.09
C HIS A 62 8.00 10.87 -4.95
N VAL A 63 7.22 11.27 -3.97
CA VAL A 63 6.80 10.44 -2.85
C VAL A 63 5.29 10.25 -2.91
N HIS A 64 4.78 9.24 -2.22
CA HIS A 64 3.36 9.18 -1.91
C HIS A 64 3.19 9.22 -0.40
N PHE A 65 2.30 10.07 0.07
CA PHE A 65 1.91 10.10 1.47
C PHE A 65 0.89 8.99 1.75
N VAL A 66 1.01 8.33 2.88
CA VAL A 66 0.15 7.23 3.30
C VAL A 66 -0.38 7.54 4.69
N LYS A 67 -1.70 7.47 4.84
CA LYS A 67 -2.37 7.62 6.13
C LYS A 67 -3.50 6.62 6.25
N GLY A 68 -3.50 5.86 7.33
CA GLY A 68 -4.60 4.94 7.64
C GLY A 68 -4.40 4.22 8.95
N THR A 69 -5.08 3.11 9.11
CA THR A 69 -5.03 2.30 10.33
C THR A 69 -4.80 0.85 9.99
N THR A 70 -4.31 0.12 10.97
CA THR A 70 -4.28 -1.33 10.92
C THR A 70 -5.69 -1.92 11.09
N THR A 71 -5.84 -3.23 10.89
CA THR A 71 -7.06 -3.96 11.28
C THR A 71 -7.29 -3.91 12.79
N LEU A 72 -8.55 -4.01 13.23
CA LEU A 72 -8.89 -4.12 14.65
C LEU A 72 -8.46 -5.50 15.16
N ASP A 73 -7.56 -5.53 16.14
CA ASP A 73 -7.13 -6.72 16.86
C ASP A 73 -6.99 -6.39 18.35
N ASP A 74 -7.31 -7.33 19.24
CA ASP A 74 -7.34 -7.13 20.71
C ASP A 74 -7.94 -5.78 21.16
N GLY A 75 -9.05 -5.40 20.52
CA GLY A 75 -9.81 -4.20 20.87
C GLY A 75 -9.16 -2.86 20.50
N HIS A 76 -8.08 -2.83 19.71
CA HIS A 76 -7.48 -1.58 19.26
C HIS A 76 -6.91 -1.64 17.83
N VAL A 77 -6.51 -0.46 17.34
CA VAL A 77 -5.88 -0.25 16.03
C VAL A 77 -4.66 0.65 16.21
N HIS A 78 -3.70 0.56 15.30
CA HIS A 78 -2.58 1.50 15.23
C HIS A 78 -2.78 2.46 14.06
N GLN A 79 -2.46 3.74 14.28
CA GLN A 79 -2.43 4.74 13.22
C GLN A 79 -1.09 4.67 12.49
N LEU A 80 -1.14 4.77 11.17
CA LEU A 80 0.02 4.76 10.30
C LEU A 80 0.06 6.08 9.54
N GLU A 81 1.21 6.73 9.56
CA GLU A 81 1.48 7.94 8.78
C GLU A 81 2.93 7.90 8.30
N PHE A 82 3.14 7.79 7.00
CA PHE A 82 4.47 7.72 6.40
C PHE A 82 4.47 8.18 4.95
N ALA A 83 5.66 8.38 4.38
CA ALA A 83 5.83 8.65 2.97
C ALA A 83 6.64 7.54 2.31
N THR A 84 6.26 7.12 1.11
CA THR A 84 7.06 6.23 0.29
C THR A 84 8.19 7.01 -0.38
N LEU A 85 9.34 6.36 -0.61
CA LEU A 85 10.35 6.87 -1.54
C LEU A 85 10.41 5.92 -2.72
N ILE A 86 9.93 6.35 -3.89
CA ILE A 86 10.07 5.57 -5.11
C ILE A 86 11.08 6.28 -6.01
N GLN A 87 12.24 5.66 -6.18
CA GLN A 87 13.19 6.07 -7.22
C GLN A 87 12.70 5.49 -8.55
N LYS A 88 12.09 6.33 -9.39
CA LYS A 88 11.77 6.08 -10.82
C LYS A 88 11.14 4.69 -11.09
N PRO A 89 9.83 4.48 -10.87
CA PRO A 89 9.16 3.18 -11.05
C PRO A 89 8.94 2.78 -12.52
N LEU A 90 9.47 3.54 -13.48
CA LEU A 90 9.27 3.35 -14.91
C LEU A 90 10.65 3.37 -15.58
N VAL A 91 11.24 2.19 -15.71
CA VAL A 91 12.19 1.91 -16.80
C VAL A 91 11.36 1.38 -17.96
#